data_AF-A0AAU2ATB5-F1
#
_entry.id   AF-A0AAU2ATB5-F1
#
_cell.length_a   1.000
_cell.length_b   1.000
_cell.length_c   1.000
_cell.angle_alpha   90.00
_cell.angle_beta   90.00
_cell.angle_gamma   90.00
#
_symmetry.space_group_name_H-M   'P 1'
#
loop_
_entity.id
_entity.type
_entity.pdbx_description
1 polymer ?
#
loop_
_entity_poly.entity_id
_entity_poly.type
_entity_poly.pdbx_seq_one_letter_code
_entity_poly.pdbx_strand_id
1 'polypeptide(L)'
;MTDPVVKALQKSAQKLGKALAEDTGKAVKKMYKQAGDNLAKTAKHHKTNDEHHAQGFADKGKDKAAPPPHAGTSAGGEPKPPPRKYFIHDDGRVQEIKDGKLVDPDGSDKSLKTLLDGDSGKVKDAEPKDLSSTYHAKKYKKSDKDDDGNPKQDEKVVSQKITEPTELSRAVEEARRAEGNYGGKNYASLRYKDEHGEFILVGRSDYVRSHSERSIGKPLLGGKEGNVSELYTERAPCQAGPNCERWLARHFESENPDLKVTHGVDYDNKVPTKDRDWGHKAYLDQLEEDHSTGKHDGTMGTKDFDAQGQQDKAASDAKHVAKKQKLKHTGL
;
A
#
# COMPACT_ATOMS: atom_id res chain seq x y z
N MET A 1 -38.93 -37.82 -15.51
CA MET A 1 -38.82 -36.39 -15.85
C MET A 1 -38.14 -35.69 -14.69
N THR A 2 -36.98 -35.05 -14.89
CA THR A 2 -36.24 -34.38 -13.82
C THR A 2 -36.97 -33.12 -13.34
N ASP A 3 -37.10 -33.00 -12.01
CA ASP A 3 -37.80 -31.95 -11.30
C ASP A 3 -37.33 -30.53 -11.75
N PRO A 4 -38.25 -29.59 -12.03
CA PRO A 4 -37.91 -28.20 -12.39
C PRO A 4 -36.92 -27.53 -11.44
N VAL A 5 -36.95 -27.89 -10.14
CA VAL A 5 -36.05 -27.36 -9.11
C VAL A 5 -34.61 -27.84 -9.34
N VAL A 6 -34.42 -29.11 -9.72
CA VAL A 6 -33.11 -29.69 -10.04
C VAL A 6 -32.51 -29.02 -11.28
N LYS A 7 -33.32 -28.72 -12.30
CA LYS A 7 -32.87 -27.97 -13.48
C LYS A 7 -32.47 -26.53 -13.16
N ALA A 8 -33.17 -25.88 -12.23
CA ALA A 8 -32.83 -24.53 -11.79
C ALA A 8 -31.52 -24.49 -11.00
N LEU A 9 -31.31 -25.45 -10.08
CA LEU A 9 -30.07 -25.62 -9.33
C LEU A 9 -28.87 -25.92 -10.25
N GLN A 10 -29.04 -26.82 -11.22
CA GLN A 10 -27.98 -27.16 -12.18
C GLN A 10 -27.58 -25.97 -13.05
N LYS A 11 -28.54 -25.15 -13.50
CA LYS A 11 -28.26 -23.91 -14.25
C LYS A 11 -27.57 -22.85 -13.39
N SER A 12 -27.94 -22.74 -12.11
CA SER A 12 -27.28 -21.81 -11.18
C SER A 12 -25.86 -22.25 -10.89
N ALA A 13 -25.61 -23.53 -10.66
CA ALA A 13 -24.28 -24.10 -10.47
C ALA A 13 -23.39 -23.93 -11.70
N GLN A 14 -23.92 -24.17 -12.91
CA GLN A 14 -23.19 -23.91 -14.17
C GLN A 14 -22.84 -22.43 -14.36
N LYS A 15 -23.76 -21.51 -14.02
CA LYS A 15 -23.49 -20.07 -14.11
C LYS A 15 -22.43 -19.62 -13.11
N LEU A 16 -22.50 -20.12 -11.87
CA LEU A 16 -21.50 -19.83 -10.83
C LEU A 16 -20.14 -20.39 -11.21
N GLY A 17 -20.07 -21.64 -11.69
CA GLY A 17 -18.81 -22.25 -12.14
C GLY A 17 -18.19 -21.52 -13.33
N LYS A 18 -19.00 -21.06 -14.28
CA LYS A 18 -18.52 -20.28 -15.44
C LYS A 18 -18.02 -18.89 -15.02
N ALA A 19 -18.71 -18.22 -14.11
CA ALA A 19 -18.27 -16.92 -13.56
C ALA A 19 -16.93 -17.06 -12.81
N LEU A 20 -16.82 -18.07 -11.94
CA LEU A 20 -15.57 -18.39 -11.24
C LEU A 20 -14.42 -18.65 -12.22
N ALA A 21 -14.63 -19.48 -13.25
CA ALA A 21 -13.60 -19.79 -14.24
C ALA A 21 -13.17 -18.55 -15.07
N GLU A 22 -14.12 -17.71 -15.47
CA GLU A 22 -13.83 -16.46 -16.19
C GLU A 22 -13.04 -15.46 -15.32
N ASP A 23 -13.35 -15.37 -14.04
CA ASP A 23 -12.68 -14.46 -13.12
C ASP A 23 -11.28 -14.98 -12.73
N THR A 24 -11.11 -16.29 -12.51
CA THR A 24 -9.77 -16.89 -12.35
C THR A 24 -8.92 -16.70 -13.61
N GLY A 25 -9.49 -16.89 -14.81
CA GLY A 25 -8.77 -16.66 -16.06
C GLY A 25 -8.31 -15.21 -16.25
N LYS A 26 -9.15 -14.24 -15.86
CA LYS A 26 -8.78 -12.80 -15.87
C LYS A 26 -7.70 -12.50 -14.84
N ALA A 27 -7.77 -13.07 -13.64
CA ALA A 27 -6.78 -12.89 -12.58
C ALA A 27 -5.40 -13.41 -13.02
N VAL A 28 -5.34 -14.62 -13.57
CA VAL A 28 -4.09 -15.20 -14.10
C VAL A 28 -3.52 -14.36 -15.25
N LYS A 29 -4.36 -13.93 -16.20
CA LYS A 29 -3.93 -13.05 -17.29
C LYS A 29 -3.39 -11.71 -16.79
N LYS A 30 -4.02 -11.12 -15.76
CA LYS A 30 -3.58 -9.88 -15.13
C LYS A 30 -2.23 -10.09 -14.42
N MET A 31 -2.06 -11.21 -13.72
CA MET A 31 -0.80 -11.59 -13.06
C MET A 31 0.35 -11.75 -14.06
N TYR A 32 0.16 -12.48 -15.17
CA TYR A 32 1.19 -12.61 -16.22
C TYR A 32 1.55 -11.27 -16.86
N LYS A 33 0.55 -10.43 -17.10
CA LYS A 33 0.79 -9.09 -17.65
C LYS A 33 1.55 -8.21 -16.66
N GLN A 34 1.19 -8.22 -15.38
CA GLN A 34 1.91 -7.50 -14.33
C GLN A 34 3.34 -8.01 -14.16
N ALA A 35 3.57 -9.33 -14.18
CA ALA A 35 4.92 -9.90 -14.13
C ALA A 35 5.77 -9.46 -15.34
N GLY A 36 5.21 -9.44 -16.54
CA GLY A 36 5.89 -8.95 -17.75
C GLY A 36 6.18 -7.45 -17.70
N ASP A 37 5.22 -6.63 -17.28
CA ASP A 37 5.39 -5.19 -17.12
C ASP A 37 6.47 -4.88 -16.04
N ASN A 38 6.53 -5.68 -14.97
CA ASN A 38 7.56 -5.58 -13.93
C ASN A 38 8.95 -5.94 -14.46
N LEU A 39 9.09 -7.05 -15.18
CA LEU A 39 10.37 -7.45 -15.76
C LEU A 39 10.90 -6.39 -16.73
N ALA A 40 10.01 -5.84 -17.57
CA ALA A 40 10.37 -4.77 -18.51
C ALA A 40 10.75 -3.47 -17.80
N LYS A 41 10.09 -3.14 -16.68
CA LYS A 41 10.48 -2.01 -15.84
C LYS A 41 11.81 -2.25 -15.15
N THR A 42 12.00 -3.35 -14.43
CA THR A 42 13.28 -3.69 -13.78
C THR A 42 14.44 -3.68 -14.77
N ALA A 43 14.25 -4.21 -15.98
CA ALA A 43 15.26 -4.15 -17.05
C ALA A 43 15.56 -2.72 -17.51
N LYS A 44 14.54 -1.85 -17.62
CA LYS A 44 14.74 -0.41 -17.90
C LYS A 44 15.45 0.29 -16.74
N HIS A 45 15.10 -0.01 -15.49
CA HIS A 45 15.76 0.55 -14.31
C HIS A 45 17.23 0.14 -14.24
N HIS A 46 17.60 -1.11 -14.56
CA HIS A 46 19.01 -1.49 -14.67
C HIS A 46 19.75 -0.67 -15.74
N LYS A 47 19.15 -0.50 -16.92
CA LYS A 47 19.76 0.29 -17.99
C LYS A 47 19.96 1.76 -17.58
N THR A 48 18.94 2.38 -17.00
CA THR A 48 19.00 3.78 -16.56
C THR A 48 19.93 3.95 -15.35
N ASN A 49 20.00 2.97 -14.44
CA ASN A 49 20.92 2.98 -13.31
C ASN A 49 22.38 2.81 -13.77
N ASP A 50 22.65 1.94 -14.74
CA ASP A 50 23.98 1.80 -15.35
C ASP A 50 24.42 3.09 -16.08
N GLU A 51 23.49 3.76 -16.76
CA GLU A 51 23.72 5.07 -17.40
C GLU A 51 23.98 6.18 -16.36
N HIS A 52 23.22 6.24 -15.26
CA HIS A 52 23.44 7.21 -14.18
C HIS A 52 24.72 6.92 -13.38
N HIS A 53 25.06 5.66 -13.12
CA HIS A 53 26.33 5.29 -12.51
C HIS A 53 27.50 5.65 -13.42
N ALA A 54 27.40 5.39 -14.74
CA ALA A 54 28.44 5.77 -15.71
C ALA A 54 28.65 7.29 -15.76
N GLN A 55 27.58 8.09 -15.69
CA GLN A 55 27.67 9.56 -15.62
C GLN A 55 28.27 10.02 -14.28
N GLY A 56 27.87 9.41 -13.16
CA GLY A 56 28.43 9.70 -11.83
C GLY A 56 29.92 9.37 -11.68
N PHE A 57 30.44 8.41 -12.44
CA PHE A 57 31.89 8.13 -12.53
C PHE A 57 32.63 9.09 -13.47
N ALA A 58 31.98 9.54 -14.56
CA ALA A 58 32.56 10.53 -15.47
C ALA A 58 32.75 11.91 -14.80
N ASP A 59 31.80 12.31 -13.94
CA ASP A 59 31.86 13.59 -13.22
C ASP A 59 32.85 13.58 -12.03
N LYS A 60 33.14 12.40 -11.46
CA LYS A 60 34.07 12.24 -10.32
C LYS A 60 35.51 11.93 -10.72
N GLY A 61 35.81 11.79 -12.02
CA GLY A 61 37.15 11.50 -12.53
C GLY A 61 38.16 12.66 -12.44
N LYS A 62 37.82 13.79 -11.81
CA LYS A 62 38.69 14.98 -11.74
C LYS A 62 39.31 15.28 -10.37
N ASP A 63 38.98 14.53 -9.33
CA ASP A 63 39.54 14.73 -7.99
C ASP A 63 40.35 13.51 -7.50
N LYS A 64 41.45 13.83 -6.82
CA LYS A 64 42.52 12.90 -6.43
C LYS A 64 42.00 11.72 -5.61
N ALA A 65 42.56 10.54 -5.91
CA ALA A 65 42.26 9.23 -5.36
C ALA A 65 41.89 9.20 -3.87
N ALA A 66 40.62 8.92 -3.58
CA ALA A 66 40.21 8.41 -2.28
C ALA A 66 40.66 6.94 -2.14
N PRO A 67 41.07 6.48 -0.94
CA PRO A 67 41.40 5.08 -0.72
C PRO A 67 40.15 4.20 -0.97
N PRO A 68 40.34 2.96 -1.47
CA PRO A 68 39.22 2.10 -1.84
C PRO A 68 38.35 1.78 -0.61
N PRO A 69 37.02 1.65 -0.80
CA PRO A 69 36.14 1.26 0.29
C PRO A 69 36.56 -0.11 0.80
N HIS A 70 36.75 -0.21 2.12
CA HIS A 70 36.98 -1.48 2.77
C HIS A 70 35.80 -2.41 2.45
N ALA A 71 36.09 -3.51 1.76
CA ALA A 71 35.20 -4.65 1.63
C ALA A 71 35.00 -5.25 3.02
N GLY A 72 34.00 -4.72 3.75
CA GLY A 72 33.59 -5.20 5.04
C GLY A 72 32.95 -6.58 4.89
N THR A 73 33.76 -7.61 5.02
CA THR A 73 33.31 -8.92 5.49
C THR A 73 32.80 -8.71 6.92
N SER A 74 31.49 -8.76 7.12
CA SER A 74 30.89 -8.74 8.46
C SER A 74 29.82 -9.82 8.55
N ALA A 75 30.31 -11.06 8.65
CA ALA A 75 29.59 -12.12 9.33
C ALA A 75 29.79 -11.90 10.84
N GLY A 76 28.69 -11.73 11.61
CA GLY A 76 28.73 -11.73 13.08
C GLY A 76 28.35 -10.42 13.80
N GLY A 77 27.43 -9.62 13.27
CA GLY A 77 26.81 -8.53 14.04
C GLY A 77 25.69 -9.06 14.94
N GLU A 78 25.63 -8.58 16.19
CA GLU A 78 24.45 -8.75 17.05
C GLU A 78 23.17 -8.38 16.27
N PRO A 79 22.06 -9.10 16.46
CA PRO A 79 20.82 -8.79 15.77
C PRO A 79 20.40 -7.35 16.09
N LYS A 80 20.41 -6.50 15.06
CA LYS A 80 19.95 -5.11 15.17
C LYS A 80 18.50 -5.15 15.69
N PRO A 81 18.14 -4.36 16.72
CA PRO A 81 16.76 -4.31 17.19
C PRO A 81 15.83 -3.90 16.04
N PRO A 82 14.59 -4.40 16.03
CA PRO A 82 13.62 -4.03 15.01
C PRO A 82 13.41 -2.51 15.01
N PRO A 83 13.12 -1.90 13.84
CA PRO A 83 12.85 -0.48 13.75
C PRO A 83 11.66 -0.09 14.64
N ARG A 84 11.72 1.11 15.20
CA ARG A 84 10.59 1.68 15.94
C ARG A 84 9.45 1.97 14.97
N LYS A 85 8.22 1.88 15.48
CA LYS A 85 6.99 2.08 14.70
C LYS A 85 6.27 3.31 15.23
N TYR A 86 5.85 4.18 14.33
CA TYR A 86 5.12 5.39 14.67
C TYR A 86 3.80 5.44 13.94
N PHE A 87 2.77 5.92 14.62
CA PHE A 87 1.47 6.22 14.05
C PHE A 87 1.33 7.74 13.89
N ILE A 88 0.98 8.18 12.68
CA ILE A 88 0.58 9.55 12.42
C ILE A 88 -0.95 9.69 12.48
N HIS A 89 -1.39 10.55 13.39
CA HIS A 89 -2.80 10.91 13.58
C HIS A 89 -3.28 11.85 12.48
N ASP A 90 -4.60 11.94 12.33
CA ASP A 90 -5.25 12.80 11.32
C ASP A 90 -4.91 14.29 11.50
N ASP A 91 -4.59 14.72 12.73
CA ASP A 91 -4.19 16.09 13.07
C ASP A 91 -2.69 16.35 12.96
N GLY A 92 -1.93 15.36 12.46
CA GLY A 92 -0.47 15.40 12.26
C GLY A 92 0.35 15.04 13.49
N ARG A 93 -0.26 14.77 14.65
CA ARG A 93 0.46 14.30 15.84
C ARG A 93 1.04 12.91 15.59
N VAL A 94 2.21 12.63 16.18
CA VAL A 94 2.88 11.33 16.06
C VAL A 94 2.96 10.65 17.43
N GLN A 95 2.65 9.35 17.47
CA GLN A 95 2.83 8.49 18.64
C GLN A 95 3.59 7.24 18.27
N GLU A 96 4.39 6.70 19.18
CA GLU A 96 5.01 5.39 19.01
C GLU A 96 3.98 4.28 19.21
N ILE A 97 4.06 3.25 18.37
CA ILE A 97 3.30 2.02 18.51
C ILE A 97 4.16 1.03 19.29
N LYS A 98 3.75 0.74 20.53
CA LYS A 98 4.47 -0.15 21.44
C LYS A 98 3.53 -1.16 22.08
N ASP A 99 3.74 -2.44 21.78
CA ASP A 99 2.98 -3.57 22.31
C ASP A 99 1.47 -3.44 22.07
N GLY A 100 1.07 -2.87 20.93
CA GLY A 100 -0.33 -2.58 20.60
C GLY A 100 -0.94 -1.43 21.38
N LYS A 101 -0.13 -0.49 21.84
CA LYS A 101 -0.57 0.77 22.44
C LYS A 101 0.08 1.94 21.74
N LEU A 102 -0.63 3.06 21.69
CA LEU A 102 -0.05 4.33 21.29
C LEU A 102 0.53 5.03 22.53
N VAL A 103 1.80 5.35 22.49
CA VAL A 103 2.51 6.09 23.54
C VAL A 103 3.19 7.30 22.96
N ASP A 104 3.39 8.34 23.77
CA ASP A 104 4.12 9.52 23.28
C ASP A 104 5.58 9.15 22.99
N PRO A 105 6.17 9.66 21.89
CA PRO A 105 7.54 9.35 21.56
C PRO A 105 8.50 9.82 22.66
N ASP A 106 9.50 9.01 22.95
CA ASP A 106 10.62 9.43 23.81
C ASP A 106 11.29 10.69 23.23
N GLY A 107 11.32 11.79 23.99
CA GLY A 107 11.93 13.05 23.54
C GLY A 107 13.43 12.96 23.24
N SER A 108 14.11 11.89 23.66
CA SER A 108 15.49 11.59 23.28
C SER A 108 15.62 10.96 21.88
N ASP A 109 14.51 10.56 21.27
CA ASP A 109 14.47 9.94 19.96
C ASP A 109 14.79 10.92 18.85
N LYS A 110 15.97 10.74 18.26
CA LYS A 110 16.42 11.58 17.16
C LYS A 110 15.87 11.14 15.81
N SER A 111 15.32 9.92 15.69
CA SER A 111 14.86 9.38 14.40
C SER A 111 13.70 10.19 13.80
N LEU A 112 12.88 10.84 14.64
CA LEU A 112 11.78 11.69 14.20
C LEU A 112 12.18 13.16 13.94
N LYS A 113 13.44 13.55 14.18
CA LYS A 113 13.88 14.94 14.16
C LYS A 113 13.64 15.64 12.82
N THR A 114 13.79 14.90 11.72
CA THR A 114 13.58 15.41 10.36
C THR A 114 12.11 15.43 9.95
N LEU A 115 11.26 14.64 10.63
CA LEU A 115 9.84 14.50 10.34
C LEU A 115 8.98 15.50 11.13
N LEU A 116 9.38 15.83 12.36
CA LEU A 116 8.58 16.65 13.27
C LEU A 116 8.94 18.13 13.24
N ASP A 117 7.91 18.93 13.44
CA ASP A 117 7.94 20.33 13.81
C ASP A 117 8.28 20.46 15.29
N GLY A 118 9.43 21.09 15.57
CA GLY A 118 10.02 21.13 16.90
C GLY A 118 9.17 21.88 17.92
N ASP A 119 8.30 22.78 17.46
CA ASP A 119 7.47 23.61 18.33
C ASP A 119 6.10 22.96 18.59
N SER A 120 5.53 22.28 17.58
CA SER A 120 4.20 21.69 17.69
C SER A 120 4.18 20.18 17.97
N GLY A 121 5.31 19.47 17.80
CA GLY A 121 5.38 18.01 17.90
C GLY A 121 4.56 17.28 16.82
N LYS A 122 4.14 18.00 15.79
CA LYS A 122 3.39 17.46 14.63
C LYS A 122 4.32 17.23 13.47
N VAL A 123 3.89 16.43 12.50
CA VAL A 123 4.65 16.29 11.25
C VAL A 123 4.75 17.63 10.49
N LYS A 124 5.90 17.83 9.86
CA LYS A 124 6.13 18.90 8.88
C LYS A 124 5.56 18.47 7.53
N ASP A 125 4.28 18.71 7.31
CA ASP A 125 3.74 18.59 5.95
C ASP A 125 4.36 19.67 5.05
N ALA A 126 4.53 19.36 3.75
CA ALA A 126 4.92 20.37 2.78
C ALA A 126 3.94 21.56 2.78
N GLU A 127 4.46 22.76 2.47
CA GLU A 127 3.67 23.99 2.40
C GLU A 127 2.43 23.82 1.51
N PRO A 128 1.25 24.41 1.84
CA PRO A 128 0.03 24.24 1.07
C PRO A 128 0.15 24.54 -0.42
N LYS A 129 1.00 25.52 -0.79
CA LYS A 129 1.29 25.86 -2.20
C LYS A 129 1.99 24.71 -2.94
N ASP A 130 2.89 24.01 -2.27
CA ASP A 130 3.67 22.89 -2.79
C ASP A 130 2.85 21.59 -2.75
N LEU A 131 1.97 21.46 -1.76
CA LEU A 131 0.94 20.43 -1.74
C LEU A 131 -0.03 20.60 -2.89
N SER A 132 -0.50 21.80 -3.24
CA SER A 132 -1.52 21.99 -4.29
C SER A 132 -1.06 21.54 -5.69
N SER A 133 0.22 21.73 -6.02
CA SER A 133 0.83 21.29 -7.29
C SER A 133 1.12 19.78 -7.30
N THR A 134 1.39 19.19 -6.13
CA THR A 134 1.68 17.76 -5.96
C THR A 134 0.46 16.94 -5.56
N TYR A 135 -0.66 17.59 -5.21
CA TYR A 135 -1.85 16.97 -4.61
C TYR A 135 -2.54 16.03 -5.60
N HIS A 136 -2.61 16.40 -6.86
CA HIS A 136 -3.27 15.57 -7.85
C HIS A 136 -2.24 15.04 -8.83
N ALA A 137 -1.90 13.76 -8.69
CA ALA A 137 -1.15 13.05 -9.70
C ALA A 137 -2.07 12.75 -10.91
N LYS A 138 -2.57 13.80 -11.56
CA LYS A 138 -3.45 13.67 -12.73
C LYS A 138 -2.68 13.06 -13.87
N LYS A 139 -3.40 12.35 -14.74
CA LYS A 139 -2.81 11.86 -15.98
C LYS A 139 -2.23 13.01 -16.80
N TYR A 140 -0.97 12.86 -17.21
CA TYR A 140 -0.34 13.81 -18.12
C TYR A 140 -1.13 13.84 -19.43
N LYS A 141 -1.35 15.05 -19.95
CA LYS A 141 -1.87 15.23 -21.30
C LYS A 141 -0.76 14.88 -22.29
N LYS A 142 -1.14 14.50 -23.51
CA LYS A 142 -0.18 14.24 -24.60
C LYS A 142 0.70 15.45 -24.93
N SER A 143 0.24 16.65 -24.59
CA SER A 143 0.95 17.92 -24.74
C SER A 143 1.98 18.16 -23.64
N ASP A 144 1.92 17.46 -22.51
CA ASP A 144 2.80 17.73 -21.38
C ASP A 144 4.21 17.21 -21.71
N LYS A 145 5.20 18.09 -21.60
CA LYS A 145 6.60 17.80 -21.89
C LYS A 145 7.44 17.81 -20.62
N ASP A 146 8.45 16.96 -20.55
CA ASP A 146 9.53 17.05 -19.56
C ASP A 146 10.50 18.19 -19.90
N ASP A 147 11.53 18.35 -19.06
CA ASP A 147 12.51 19.44 -19.19
C ASP A 147 13.34 19.31 -20.48
N ASP A 148 13.41 18.11 -21.05
CA ASP A 148 14.06 17.81 -22.32
C ASP A 148 13.11 17.98 -23.53
N GLY A 149 11.87 18.40 -23.31
CA GLY A 149 10.87 18.60 -24.36
C GLY A 149 10.20 17.30 -24.86
N ASN A 150 10.48 16.16 -24.22
CA ASN A 150 9.88 14.87 -24.55
C ASN A 150 8.50 14.71 -23.88
N PRO A 151 7.55 13.97 -24.49
CA PRO A 151 6.25 13.74 -23.85
C PRO A 151 6.40 13.03 -22.51
N LYS A 152 5.82 13.59 -21.44
CA LYS A 152 5.89 12.97 -20.10
C LYS A 152 5.26 11.58 -20.13
N GLN A 153 5.94 10.60 -19.54
CA GLN A 153 5.45 9.23 -19.49
C GLN A 153 4.36 9.06 -18.43
N ASP A 154 3.44 8.11 -18.69
CA ASP A 154 2.40 7.75 -17.73
C ASP A 154 3.00 6.87 -16.62
N GLU A 155 3.63 7.51 -15.65
CA GLU A 155 4.26 6.86 -14.49
C GLU A 155 3.21 6.38 -13.49
N LYS A 156 3.30 5.09 -13.14
CA LYS A 156 2.48 4.41 -12.16
C LYS A 156 3.34 3.41 -11.44
N VAL A 157 3.32 3.43 -10.11
CA VAL A 157 4.02 2.43 -9.31
C VAL A 157 3.34 1.09 -9.53
N VAL A 158 4.13 0.01 -9.54
CA VAL A 158 3.54 -1.34 -9.52
C VAL A 158 3.60 -1.86 -8.10
N SER A 159 2.43 -2.10 -7.51
CA SER A 159 2.34 -2.75 -6.21
C SER A 159 2.26 -4.28 -6.35
N GLN A 160 2.90 -5.00 -5.44
CA GLN A 160 2.89 -6.46 -5.37
C GLN A 160 2.00 -6.94 -4.23
N LYS A 161 1.07 -7.87 -4.52
CA LYS A 161 0.22 -8.47 -3.47
C LYS A 161 1.09 -9.36 -2.57
N ILE A 162 0.98 -9.18 -1.26
CA ILE A 162 1.69 -10.04 -0.30
C ILE A 162 0.98 -11.38 -0.15
N THR A 163 1.76 -12.44 0.05
CA THR A 163 1.27 -13.82 0.26
C THR A 163 1.58 -14.35 1.65
N GLU A 164 2.18 -13.53 2.49
CA GLU A 164 2.49 -13.80 3.90
C GLU A 164 2.61 -12.47 4.66
N PRO A 165 2.39 -12.45 5.99
CA PRO A 165 2.53 -11.24 6.78
C PRO A 165 3.96 -10.67 6.74
N THR A 166 4.08 -9.38 6.44
CA THR A 166 5.36 -8.64 6.44
C THR A 166 5.52 -7.81 7.70
N GLU A 167 6.72 -7.26 7.94
CA GLU A 167 6.93 -6.34 9.07
C GLU A 167 6.04 -5.09 8.94
N LEU A 168 5.89 -4.56 7.72
CA LEU A 168 5.05 -3.40 7.44
C LEU A 168 3.55 -3.72 7.61
N SER A 169 3.07 -4.88 7.15
CA SER A 169 1.67 -5.26 7.35
C SER A 169 1.36 -5.48 8.84
N ARG A 170 2.28 -6.10 9.59
CA ARG A 170 2.15 -6.23 11.06
C ARG A 170 2.13 -4.87 11.77
N ALA A 171 2.91 -3.89 11.30
CA ALA A 171 2.88 -2.54 11.88
C ALA A 171 1.52 -1.86 11.68
N VAL A 172 0.88 -2.06 10.52
CA VAL A 172 -0.49 -1.62 10.26
C VAL A 172 -1.49 -2.28 11.21
N GLU A 173 -1.42 -3.60 11.36
CA GLU A 173 -2.31 -4.36 12.24
C GLU A 173 -2.13 -3.95 13.70
N GLU A 174 -0.90 -3.72 14.14
CA GLU A 174 -0.62 -3.23 15.49
C GLU A 174 -1.17 -1.82 15.73
N ALA A 175 -1.08 -0.93 14.73
CA ALA A 175 -1.70 0.40 14.81
C ALA A 175 -3.22 0.31 14.93
N ARG A 176 -3.86 -0.57 14.15
CA ARG A 176 -5.31 -0.83 14.28
C ARG A 176 -5.68 -1.34 15.65
N ARG A 177 -4.90 -2.27 16.21
CA ARG A 177 -5.10 -2.80 17.56
C ARG A 177 -4.98 -1.69 18.60
N ALA A 178 -3.97 -0.84 18.47
CA ALA A 178 -3.72 0.27 19.38
C ALA A 178 -4.82 1.34 19.32
N GLU A 179 -5.40 1.58 18.16
CA GLU A 179 -6.55 2.48 17.99
C GLU A 179 -7.90 1.82 18.29
N GLY A 180 -7.96 0.49 18.43
CA GLY A 180 -9.23 -0.26 18.48
C GLY A 180 -10.06 -0.10 17.20
N ASN A 181 -9.43 0.12 16.04
CA ASN A 181 -10.11 0.45 14.80
C ASN A 181 -10.03 -0.68 13.76
N TYR A 182 -11.13 -1.44 13.67
CA TYR A 182 -11.37 -2.47 12.67
C TYR A 182 -12.34 -2.01 11.56
N GLY A 183 -12.57 -0.70 11.45
CA GLY A 183 -13.44 -0.08 10.45
C GLY A 183 -12.80 0.05 9.07
N GLY A 184 -13.64 0.27 8.05
CA GLY A 184 -13.30 0.24 6.61
C GLY A 184 -12.39 1.35 6.06
N LYS A 185 -11.77 2.18 6.93
CA LYS A 185 -10.70 3.09 6.50
C LYS A 185 -9.47 2.26 6.10
N ASN A 186 -8.72 2.72 5.09
CA ASN A 186 -7.46 2.07 4.69
C ASN A 186 -6.33 2.48 5.63
N TYR A 187 -5.37 1.59 5.85
CA TYR A 187 -4.09 1.90 6.49
C TYR A 187 -2.94 1.62 5.53
N ALA A 188 -1.84 2.33 5.73
CA ALA A 188 -0.59 2.10 5.03
C ALA A 188 0.57 2.30 6.00
N SER A 189 1.71 1.72 5.66
CA SER A 189 2.96 1.90 6.37
C SER A 189 4.13 2.02 5.40
N LEU A 190 5.16 2.75 5.78
CA LEU A 190 6.41 2.82 5.03
C LEU A 190 7.61 2.61 5.94
N ARG A 191 8.72 2.11 5.38
CA ARG A 191 10.03 2.07 6.03
C ARG A 191 10.83 3.29 5.56
N TYR A 192 11.29 4.08 6.52
CA TYR A 192 12.10 5.28 6.27
C TYR A 192 13.46 5.14 6.97
N LYS A 193 14.51 5.63 6.33
CA LYS A 193 15.85 5.68 6.91
C LYS A 193 16.63 6.92 6.47
N ASP A 194 17.17 7.66 7.43
CA ASP A 194 18.09 8.77 7.18
C ASP A 194 19.33 8.69 8.11
N GLU A 195 20.11 9.76 8.18
CA GLU A 195 21.28 9.86 9.05
C GLU A 195 20.96 9.82 10.55
N HIS A 196 19.70 10.03 10.94
CA HIS A 196 19.25 10.07 12.33
C HIS A 196 18.61 8.76 12.80
N GLY A 197 18.21 7.88 11.89
CA GLY A 197 17.74 6.55 12.25
C GLY A 197 16.91 5.85 11.18
N GLU A 198 16.30 4.75 11.58
CA GLU A 198 15.40 3.94 10.77
C GLU A 198 14.11 3.70 11.55
N PHE A 199 12.97 3.87 10.90
CA PHE A 199 11.66 3.64 11.50
C PHE A 199 10.61 3.21 10.49
N ILE A 200 9.49 2.71 11.00
CA ILE A 200 8.27 2.45 10.25
C ILE A 200 7.25 3.53 10.61
N LEU A 201 6.71 4.22 9.60
CA LEU A 201 5.62 5.18 9.77
C LEU A 201 4.32 4.56 9.29
N VAL A 202 3.29 4.60 10.11
CA VAL A 202 1.95 4.04 9.87
C VAL A 202 0.93 5.16 9.91
N GLY A 203 -0.04 5.14 9.01
CA GLY A 203 -1.12 6.12 9.00
C GLY A 203 -2.35 5.59 8.28
N ARG A 204 -3.50 6.21 8.56
CA ARG A 204 -4.78 5.84 7.98
C ARG A 204 -5.31 6.87 7.00
N SER A 205 -6.27 6.43 6.19
CA SER A 205 -7.05 7.33 5.34
C SER A 205 -7.93 8.22 6.19
N ASP A 206 -7.92 9.52 5.89
CA ASP A 206 -8.80 10.50 6.50
C ASP A 206 -9.15 11.62 5.53
N TYR A 207 -10.23 12.35 5.83
CA TYR A 207 -10.62 13.53 5.05
C TYR A 207 -9.54 14.62 5.05
N VAL A 208 -8.90 14.86 6.20
CA VAL A 208 -7.87 15.89 6.38
C VAL A 208 -6.56 15.47 5.72
N ARG A 209 -6.08 14.25 6.00
CA ARG A 209 -4.77 13.79 5.52
C ARG A 209 -4.79 13.07 4.16
N SER A 210 -5.97 12.81 3.58
CA SER A 210 -6.20 12.05 2.34
C SER A 210 -6.03 10.53 2.52
N HIS A 211 -5.84 9.80 1.42
CA HIS A 211 -5.61 8.36 1.46
C HIS A 211 -4.35 8.01 2.27
N SER A 212 -4.33 6.84 2.90
CA SER A 212 -3.29 6.42 3.83
C SER A 212 -1.88 6.54 3.26
N GLU A 213 -1.63 6.20 1.99
CA GLU A 213 -0.29 6.33 1.36
C GLU A 213 0.18 7.79 1.33
N ARG A 214 -0.75 8.72 1.15
CA ARG A 214 -0.47 10.16 1.14
C ARG A 214 -0.40 10.73 2.54
N SER A 215 -1.18 10.20 3.47
CA SER A 215 -1.15 10.61 4.87
C SER A 215 0.26 10.45 5.47
N ILE A 216 0.90 9.31 5.18
CA ILE A 216 2.27 9.01 5.61
C ILE A 216 3.36 9.61 4.70
N GLY A 217 3.07 9.82 3.41
CA GLY A 217 4.09 10.32 2.47
C GLY A 217 4.20 11.84 2.40
N LYS A 218 3.13 12.60 2.64
CA LYS A 218 3.16 14.09 2.60
C LYS A 218 4.27 14.72 3.48
N PRO A 219 4.53 14.23 4.71
CA PRO A 219 5.63 14.74 5.54
C PRO A 219 7.03 14.53 4.97
N LEU A 220 7.16 13.63 3.98
CA LEU A 220 8.43 13.25 3.37
C LEU A 220 8.70 13.99 2.06
N LEU A 221 7.75 14.78 1.57
CA LEU A 221 7.93 15.56 0.36
C LEU A 221 8.98 16.67 0.55
N GLY A 222 9.74 16.97 -0.50
CA GLY A 222 10.73 18.06 -0.50
C GLY A 222 12.14 17.63 -0.08
N GLY A 223 12.56 16.42 -0.47
CA GLY A 223 13.93 15.93 -0.33
C GLY A 223 14.11 14.77 0.67
N LYS A 224 13.03 14.09 1.07
CA LYS A 224 13.10 12.89 1.94
C LYS A 224 12.48 11.65 1.30
N GLU A 225 11.95 11.78 0.10
CA GLU A 225 11.23 10.72 -0.59
C GLU A 225 12.16 9.55 -0.93
N GLY A 226 13.40 9.86 -1.34
CA GLY A 226 14.45 8.87 -1.63
C GLY A 226 14.87 8.01 -0.44
N ASN A 227 14.54 8.42 0.79
CA ASN A 227 14.85 7.69 2.02
C ASN A 227 13.80 6.61 2.36
N VAL A 228 12.76 6.47 1.54
CA VAL A 228 11.73 5.42 1.71
C VAL A 228 12.10 4.21 0.88
N SER A 229 12.35 3.06 1.52
CA SER A 229 12.75 1.83 0.83
C SER A 229 11.58 0.88 0.56
N GLU A 230 10.56 0.90 1.41
CA GLU A 230 9.41 0.00 1.33
C GLU A 230 8.13 0.73 1.70
N LEU A 231 7.03 0.42 1.02
CA LEU A 231 5.69 0.88 1.34
C LEU A 231 4.70 -0.29 1.23
N TYR A 232 3.82 -0.40 2.20
CA TYR A 232 2.72 -1.34 2.24
C TYR A 232 1.41 -0.57 2.38
N THR A 233 0.36 -1.02 1.70
CA THR A 233 -1.00 -0.51 1.84
C THR A 233 -1.99 -1.67 1.91
N GLU A 234 -3.01 -1.59 2.75
CA GLU A 234 -3.93 -2.72 2.90
C GLU A 234 -4.67 -3.08 1.61
N ARG A 235 -4.95 -2.06 0.79
CA ARG A 235 -5.57 -2.18 -0.53
C ARG A 235 -4.62 -1.66 -1.60
N ALA A 236 -4.59 -2.27 -2.78
CA ALA A 236 -3.77 -1.79 -3.88
C ALA A 236 -3.97 -0.27 -4.11
N PRO A 237 -2.90 0.50 -4.41
CA PRO A 237 -3.00 1.96 -4.56
C PRO A 237 -4.07 2.36 -5.57
N CYS A 238 -4.91 3.33 -5.20
CA CYS A 238 -6.03 3.74 -6.05
C CYS A 238 -5.58 4.31 -7.41
N GLN A 239 -6.37 4.05 -8.47
CA GLN A 239 -6.09 4.45 -9.85
C GLN A 239 -6.93 5.66 -10.31
N ALA A 240 -7.93 6.06 -9.54
CA ALA A 240 -8.77 7.22 -9.82
C ALA A 240 -9.08 7.99 -8.54
N GLY A 241 -8.87 9.32 -8.57
CA GLY A 241 -9.08 10.23 -7.45
C GLY A 241 -8.25 9.88 -6.20
N PRO A 242 -7.73 10.88 -5.49
CA PRO A 242 -6.32 11.28 -5.54
C PRO A 242 -5.33 10.60 -6.52
N ASN A 243 -5.50 9.33 -6.89
CA ASN A 243 -4.59 8.54 -7.76
C ASN A 243 -3.24 8.23 -7.07
N CYS A 244 -3.28 7.35 -6.07
CA CYS A 244 -2.11 6.96 -5.29
C CYS A 244 -1.06 6.24 -6.14
N GLU A 245 -1.44 5.42 -7.14
CA GLU A 245 -0.46 4.70 -7.97
C GLU A 245 0.49 5.66 -8.71
N ARG A 246 -0.03 6.77 -9.25
CA ARG A 246 0.77 7.79 -9.93
C ARG A 246 1.49 8.69 -8.96
N TRP A 247 0.86 8.98 -7.83
CA TRP A 247 1.44 9.87 -6.84
C TRP A 247 2.69 9.25 -6.20
N LEU A 248 2.64 7.97 -5.86
CA LEU A 248 3.81 7.22 -5.41
C LEU A 248 4.88 7.16 -6.50
N ALA A 249 4.50 6.92 -7.75
CA ALA A 249 5.45 6.88 -8.86
C ALA A 249 6.25 8.19 -9.00
N ARG A 250 5.54 9.31 -8.96
CA ARG A 250 6.09 10.64 -9.24
C ARG A 250 6.94 11.26 -8.16
N HIS A 251 6.71 10.86 -6.91
CA HIS A 251 7.34 11.48 -5.76
C HIS A 251 8.29 10.54 -5.05
N PHE A 252 8.00 9.23 -5.04
CA PHE A 252 8.82 8.26 -4.31
C PHE A 252 9.59 7.33 -5.25
N GLU A 253 8.93 6.72 -6.25
CA GLU A 253 9.62 5.81 -7.19
C GLU A 253 10.62 6.57 -8.08
N SER A 254 10.35 7.84 -8.42
CA SER A 254 11.28 8.69 -9.17
C SER A 254 12.56 9.01 -8.38
N GLU A 255 12.44 9.21 -7.07
CA GLU A 255 13.56 9.54 -6.17
C GLU A 255 14.27 8.29 -5.64
N ASN A 256 13.55 7.17 -5.54
CA ASN A 256 14.08 5.85 -5.22
C ASN A 256 13.50 4.80 -6.19
N PRO A 257 14.20 4.52 -7.31
CA PRO A 257 13.77 3.50 -8.27
C PRO A 257 13.67 2.08 -7.72
N ASP A 258 14.30 1.80 -6.57
CA ASP A 258 14.25 0.50 -5.88
C ASP A 258 13.12 0.40 -4.85
N LEU A 259 12.26 1.43 -4.76
CA LEU A 259 11.10 1.45 -3.86
C LEU A 259 10.23 0.20 -4.07
N LYS A 260 10.09 -0.60 -3.02
CA LYS A 260 9.18 -1.75 -3.01
C LYS A 260 7.81 -1.32 -2.52
N VAL A 261 6.82 -1.37 -3.40
CA VAL A 261 5.42 -1.15 -3.02
C VAL A 261 4.67 -2.48 -2.98
N THR A 262 4.03 -2.76 -1.85
CA THR A 262 3.24 -3.98 -1.63
C THR A 262 1.83 -3.66 -1.18
N HIS A 263 0.90 -4.62 -1.38
CA HIS A 263 -0.47 -4.48 -0.93
C HIS A 263 -1.08 -5.76 -0.39
N GLY A 264 -2.14 -5.64 0.40
CA GLY A 264 -2.85 -6.77 0.99
C GLY A 264 -3.92 -7.38 0.07
N VAL A 265 -4.94 -6.59 -0.27
CA VAL A 265 -6.07 -6.99 -1.11
C VAL A 265 -6.15 -6.14 -2.37
N ASP A 266 -6.69 -6.72 -3.44
CA ASP A 266 -6.83 -6.01 -4.70
C ASP A 266 -7.83 -4.85 -4.59
N TYR A 267 -7.59 -3.82 -5.41
CA TYR A 267 -8.44 -2.65 -5.48
C TYR A 267 -8.52 -2.12 -6.91
N ASP A 268 -9.74 -2.00 -7.43
CA ASP A 268 -10.01 -1.43 -8.74
C ASP A 268 -11.10 -0.35 -8.62
N ASN A 269 -10.72 0.90 -8.85
CA ASN A 269 -11.66 2.02 -8.84
C ASN A 269 -12.81 1.90 -9.86
N LYS A 270 -12.68 1.04 -10.88
CA LYS A 270 -13.73 0.81 -11.88
C LYS A 270 -14.84 -0.09 -11.36
N VAL A 271 -14.58 -0.85 -10.30
CA VAL A 271 -15.59 -1.67 -9.65
C VAL A 271 -16.43 -0.76 -8.73
N PRO A 272 -17.77 -0.82 -8.79
CA PRO A 272 -18.63 -0.04 -7.91
C PRO A 272 -18.29 -0.29 -6.43
N THR A 273 -18.35 0.75 -5.60
CA THR A 273 -17.97 0.67 -4.17
C THR A 273 -18.63 -0.50 -3.43
N LYS A 274 -19.93 -0.76 -3.70
CA LYS A 274 -20.68 -1.86 -3.09
C LYS A 274 -20.14 -3.27 -3.38
N ASP A 275 -19.36 -3.41 -4.45
CA ASP A 275 -18.81 -4.68 -4.95
C ASP A 275 -17.29 -4.76 -4.78
N ARG A 276 -16.63 -3.63 -4.52
CA ARG A 276 -15.16 -3.51 -4.53
C ARG A 276 -14.50 -3.89 -3.21
N ASP A 277 -15.09 -3.53 -2.09
CA ASP A 277 -14.39 -3.54 -0.79
C ASP A 277 -14.55 -4.87 -0.01
N TRP A 278 -15.10 -5.92 -0.64
CA TRP A 278 -15.38 -7.20 0.03
C TRP A 278 -14.12 -7.94 0.49
N GLY A 279 -13.02 -7.89 -0.27
CA GLY A 279 -11.76 -8.50 0.15
C GLY A 279 -11.20 -7.83 1.40
N HIS A 280 -11.23 -6.49 1.43
CA HIS A 280 -10.80 -5.72 2.60
C HIS A 280 -11.70 -5.98 3.81
N LYS A 281 -13.02 -6.10 3.60
CA LYS A 281 -13.96 -6.47 4.66
C LYS A 281 -13.64 -7.85 5.25
N ALA A 282 -13.41 -8.86 4.42
CA ALA A 282 -13.06 -10.20 4.89
C ALA A 282 -11.75 -10.22 5.69
N TYR A 283 -10.77 -9.39 5.30
CA TYR A 283 -9.55 -9.18 6.07
C TYR A 283 -9.82 -8.54 7.43
N LEU A 284 -10.60 -7.45 7.48
CA LEU A 284 -10.89 -6.75 8.73
C LEU A 284 -11.69 -7.62 9.70
N ASP A 285 -12.67 -8.37 9.19
CA ASP A 285 -13.47 -9.30 10.00
C ASP A 285 -12.55 -10.40 10.62
N GLN A 286 -11.57 -10.93 9.87
CA GLN A 286 -10.59 -11.87 10.42
C GLN A 286 -9.61 -11.21 11.39
N LEU A 287 -9.15 -10.00 11.10
CA LEU A 287 -8.20 -9.28 11.94
C LEU A 287 -8.79 -9.02 13.33
N GLU A 288 -10.06 -8.61 13.38
CA GLU A 288 -10.79 -8.42 14.63
C GLU A 288 -10.92 -9.73 15.41
N GLU A 289 -11.22 -10.84 14.74
CA GLU A 289 -11.25 -12.17 15.35
C GLU A 289 -9.88 -12.59 15.91
N ASP A 290 -8.82 -12.49 15.11
CA ASP A 290 -7.45 -12.83 15.50
C ASP A 290 -7.04 -12.01 16.74
N HIS A 291 -7.25 -10.70 16.74
CA HIS A 291 -6.92 -9.84 17.87
C HIS A 291 -7.77 -10.13 19.11
N SER A 292 -9.06 -10.45 18.94
CA SER A 292 -9.95 -10.81 20.07
C SER A 292 -9.52 -12.11 20.77
N THR A 293 -8.79 -12.97 20.07
CA THR A 293 -8.26 -14.25 20.58
C THR A 293 -6.78 -14.15 20.99
N GLY A 294 -6.19 -12.95 20.93
CA GLY A 294 -4.79 -12.70 21.31
C GLY A 294 -3.76 -13.11 20.26
N LYS A 295 -4.19 -13.40 19.04
CA LYS A 295 -3.31 -13.72 17.90
C LYS A 295 -2.85 -12.43 17.22
N HIS A 296 -1.56 -12.14 17.30
CA HIS A 296 -0.94 -10.90 16.81
C HIS A 296 0.28 -11.14 15.89
N ASP A 297 0.40 -12.34 15.32
CA ASP A 297 1.51 -12.76 14.44
C ASP A 297 1.37 -12.28 12.99
N GLY A 298 0.22 -11.70 12.64
CA GLY A 298 -0.08 -11.15 11.32
C GLY A 298 -1.26 -11.84 10.66
N THR A 299 -2.27 -11.08 10.25
CA THR A 299 -3.46 -11.60 9.55
C THR A 299 -3.35 -11.45 8.04
N MET A 300 -2.89 -10.31 7.53
CA MET A 300 -2.83 -10.06 6.09
C MET A 300 -1.87 -11.04 5.40
N GLY A 301 -2.30 -11.59 4.27
CA GLY A 301 -1.50 -12.54 3.47
C GLY A 301 -1.60 -13.99 3.94
N THR A 302 -2.18 -14.27 5.12
CA THR A 302 -2.36 -15.65 5.62
C THR A 302 -3.35 -16.48 4.78
N LYS A 303 -4.21 -15.82 4.00
CA LYS A 303 -5.16 -16.42 3.06
C LYS A 303 -5.51 -15.42 1.97
N ASP A 304 -6.17 -15.92 0.92
CA ASP A 304 -6.67 -15.06 -0.15
C ASP A 304 -7.98 -14.38 0.26
N PHE A 305 -7.85 -13.21 0.88
CA PHE A 305 -8.99 -12.41 1.31
C PHE A 305 -9.84 -11.89 0.14
N ASP A 306 -9.28 -11.73 -1.05
CA ASP A 306 -10.08 -11.36 -2.23
C ASP A 306 -11.05 -12.49 -2.59
N ALA A 307 -10.56 -13.74 -2.61
CA ALA A 307 -11.40 -14.90 -2.84
C ALA A 307 -12.45 -15.07 -1.73
N GLN A 308 -12.07 -14.92 -0.46
CA GLN A 308 -13.01 -14.97 0.67
C GLN A 308 -14.08 -13.88 0.54
N GLY A 309 -13.69 -12.65 0.26
CA GLY A 309 -14.62 -11.54 0.08
C GLY A 309 -15.63 -11.78 -1.04
N GLN A 310 -15.22 -12.40 -2.16
CA GLN A 310 -16.17 -12.77 -3.22
C GLN A 310 -17.15 -13.87 -2.78
N GLN A 311 -16.71 -14.83 -1.97
CA GLN A 311 -17.60 -15.84 -1.38
C GLN A 311 -18.62 -15.19 -0.44
N ASP A 312 -18.17 -14.28 0.42
CA ASP A 312 -19.02 -13.56 1.38
C ASP A 312 -20.07 -12.70 0.66
N LYS A 313 -19.64 -12.03 -0.43
CA LYS A 313 -20.53 -11.29 -1.31
C LYS A 313 -21.60 -12.20 -1.92
N ALA A 314 -21.22 -13.33 -2.49
CA ALA A 314 -22.15 -14.27 -3.11
C ALA A 314 -23.16 -14.82 -2.09
N ALA A 315 -22.70 -15.11 -0.86
CA ALA A 315 -23.56 -15.55 0.23
C ALA A 315 -24.55 -14.43 0.66
N SER A 316 -24.09 -13.18 0.73
CA SER A 316 -24.94 -12.02 1.02
C SER A 316 -26.01 -11.82 -0.05
N ASP A 317 -25.63 -11.85 -1.33
CA ASP A 317 -26.54 -11.73 -2.46
C ASP A 317 -27.59 -12.85 -2.45
N ALA A 318 -27.19 -14.09 -2.16
CA ALA A 318 -28.11 -15.23 -2.03
C ALA A 318 -29.13 -15.03 -0.90
N LYS A 319 -28.69 -14.56 0.28
CA LYS A 319 -29.58 -14.23 1.41
C LYS A 319 -30.58 -13.14 1.03
N HIS A 320 -30.15 -12.11 0.31
CA HIS A 320 -31.04 -11.05 -0.18
C HIS A 320 -32.10 -11.56 -1.16
N VAL A 321 -31.72 -12.46 -2.08
CA VAL A 321 -32.68 -13.10 -3.00
C VAL A 321 -33.69 -13.96 -2.25
N ALA A 322 -33.23 -14.81 -1.33
CA ALA A 322 -34.10 -15.66 -0.52
C ALA A 322 -35.10 -14.84 0.31
N LYS A 323 -34.64 -13.73 0.92
CA LYS A 323 -35.52 -12.80 1.66
C LYS A 323 -36.60 -12.18 0.76
N LYS A 324 -36.24 -11.76 -0.46
CA LYS A 324 -37.19 -11.21 -1.44
C LYS A 324 -38.22 -12.25 -1.90
N GLN A 325 -37.79 -13.50 -2.11
CA GLN A 325 -38.71 -14.59 -2.48
C GLN A 325 -39.69 -14.91 -1.35
N LYS A 326 -39.21 -14.95 -0.10
CA LYS A 326 -40.07 -15.18 1.08
C LYS A 326 -41.15 -14.10 1.20
N LEU A 327 -40.78 -12.82 1.03
CA LEU A 327 -41.74 -11.71 1.08
C LEU A 327 -42.82 -11.81 -0.01
N LYS A 328 -42.45 -12.19 -1.23
CA LYS A 328 -43.40 -12.40 -2.33
C LYS A 328 -44.40 -13.53 -2.07
N HIS A 329 -44.01 -14.56 -1.31
CA HIS A 329 -44.89 -15.69 -0.98
C HIS A 329 -45.77 -15.43 0.24
N THR A 330 -45.45 -14.46 1.09
CA THR A 330 -46.26 -14.08 2.25
C THR A 330 -47.32 -13.01 1.96
N GLY A 331 -47.43 -12.53 0.71
CA GLY A 331 -48.48 -11.57 0.31
C GLY A 331 -48.38 -10.19 0.96
N LEU A 332 -47.19 -9.83 1.47
CA LEU A 332 -46.87 -8.51 2.04
C LEU A 332 -46.14 -7.63 1.03
#